data_AF-A0A7X8AZV3-F1
#
_entry.id   AF-A0A7X8AZV3-F1
#
_cell.length_a   1.000
_cell.length_b   1.000
_cell.length_c   1.000
_cell.angle_alpha   90.00
_cell.angle_beta   90.00
_cell.angle_gamma   90.00
#
_symmetry.space_group_name_H-M   'P 1'
#
loop_
_entity.id
_entity.type
_entity.pdbx_description
1 polymer ?
#
loop_
_entity_poly.entity_id
_entity_poly.type
_entity_poly.pdbx_seq_one_letter_code
_entity_poly.pdbx_strand_id
1 'polypeptide(L)'
;MAPVTLGSLVLCAITFFLPLYPFSSPGALETGGRAASASGTAEASGAPDAQRSDEELIKVTLHDLDLVDQDGNAVKFKSDIIGDRVAVIIPFYTTCTTSYPILIFMFTRLQEMLGDRLGREVVLVSVSVDPKTDIPVRLKAFSRKQKARSGWVFLSGDRYNLGEVLLGVGVLFSSNVDDHNHIPITLVGNARDEWRRFHGFPSPEQVLEEIDRLLKGRQET
;
A
#
# COMPACT_ATOMS: atom_id res chain seq x y z
N MET A 1 24.49 0.19 -62.70
CA MET A 1 23.48 1.23 -62.99
C MET A 1 22.23 0.52 -63.49
N ALA A 2 21.18 0.49 -62.69
CA ALA A 2 19.85 -0.05 -63.01
C ALA A 2 18.80 0.97 -62.52
N PRO A 3 17.69 1.18 -63.24
CA PRO A 3 16.84 2.34 -63.04
C PRO A 3 15.85 2.17 -61.89
N VAL A 4 15.52 3.33 -61.32
CA VAL A 4 14.55 3.58 -60.25
C VAL A 4 13.14 3.65 -60.87
N THR A 5 12.17 2.97 -60.26
CA THR A 5 10.74 3.24 -60.49
C THR A 5 10.02 3.46 -59.16
N LEU A 6 9.38 4.63 -59.11
CA LEU A 6 8.70 5.28 -58.00
C LEU A 6 7.29 4.66 -57.83
N GLY A 7 7.00 4.09 -56.66
CA GLY A 7 5.66 3.60 -56.31
C GLY A 7 4.92 4.62 -55.46
N SER A 8 3.75 5.08 -55.95
CA SER A 8 2.91 6.13 -55.38
C SER A 8 2.39 5.85 -53.96
N LEU A 9 2.44 6.89 -53.12
CA LEU A 9 1.73 6.99 -51.84
C LEU A 9 0.21 7.04 -52.06
N VAL A 10 -0.54 6.22 -51.31
CA VAL A 10 -1.98 6.39 -51.12
C VAL A 10 -2.20 6.94 -49.71
N LEU A 11 -2.63 8.19 -49.63
CA LEU A 11 -2.97 8.91 -48.40
C LEU A 11 -4.43 8.60 -48.05
N CYS A 12 -4.68 7.79 -47.02
CA CYS A 12 -6.02 7.45 -46.57
C CYS A 12 -6.50 8.51 -45.55
N ALA A 13 -7.38 9.42 -45.99
CA ALA A 13 -8.03 10.41 -45.15
C ALA A 13 -9.15 9.74 -44.32
N ILE A 14 -9.03 9.77 -42.99
CA ILE A 14 -10.08 9.32 -42.06
C ILE A 14 -10.91 10.56 -41.69
N THR A 15 -12.10 10.66 -42.27
CA THR A 15 -13.11 11.67 -41.92
C THR A 15 -13.83 11.30 -40.63
N PHE A 16 -13.74 12.15 -39.62
CA PHE A 16 -14.52 12.09 -38.38
C PHE A 16 -15.99 12.42 -38.67
N PHE A 17 -16.89 11.50 -38.33
CA PHE A 17 -18.34 11.68 -38.38
C PHE A 17 -18.85 11.91 -36.95
N LEU A 18 -19.19 13.15 -36.58
CA LEU A 18 -19.87 13.47 -35.32
C LEU A 18 -21.40 13.49 -35.57
N PRO A 19 -22.22 12.76 -34.79
CA PRO A 19 -23.66 12.86 -34.87
C PRO A 19 -24.18 14.10 -34.12
N LEU A 20 -24.91 14.94 -34.85
CA LEU A 20 -25.70 16.07 -34.35
C LEU A 20 -26.95 15.55 -33.63
N TYR A 21 -27.08 15.81 -32.33
CA TYR A 21 -28.34 15.65 -31.60
C TYR A 21 -29.07 17.00 -31.50
N PRO A 22 -30.38 17.07 -31.80
CA PRO A 22 -31.12 18.31 -31.75
C PRO A 22 -31.47 18.74 -30.32
N PHE A 23 -31.16 20.00 -30.05
CA PHE A 23 -31.55 20.77 -28.88
C PHE A 23 -33.07 21.06 -28.92
N SER A 24 -33.80 20.68 -27.88
CA SER A 24 -35.23 20.98 -27.76
C SER A 24 -35.60 21.44 -26.35
N SER A 25 -36.07 22.68 -26.27
CA SER A 25 -36.80 23.35 -25.17
C SER A 25 -37.51 24.55 -25.82
N PRO A 26 -38.57 25.17 -25.24
CA PRO A 26 -38.97 25.19 -23.83
C PRO A 26 -40.50 25.11 -23.58
N GLY A 27 -40.92 25.16 -22.31
CA GLY A 27 -42.31 25.40 -21.92
C GLY A 27 -42.46 25.65 -20.41
N ALA A 28 -42.53 26.92 -20.03
CA ALA A 28 -42.80 27.39 -18.66
C ALA A 28 -44.31 27.55 -18.44
N LEU A 29 -44.79 27.32 -17.20
CA LEU A 29 -45.99 27.96 -16.65
C LEU A 29 -45.90 27.99 -15.12
N GLU A 30 -46.10 29.19 -14.58
CA GLU A 30 -46.05 29.56 -13.17
C GLU A 30 -47.29 29.08 -12.37
N THR A 31 -47.19 29.00 -11.03
CA THR A 31 -47.77 29.99 -10.10
C THR A 31 -47.79 29.48 -8.65
N GLY A 32 -47.33 30.34 -7.73
CA GLY A 32 -48.02 30.62 -6.46
C GLY A 32 -47.65 29.82 -5.20
N GLY A 33 -47.24 30.54 -4.13
CA GLY A 33 -47.59 30.13 -2.76
C GLY A 33 -46.53 30.19 -1.66
N ARG A 34 -46.18 31.41 -1.22
CA ARG A 34 -46.01 31.89 0.18
C ARG A 34 -45.21 31.04 1.21
N ALA A 35 -44.25 31.74 1.81
CA ALA A 35 -43.34 31.35 2.89
C ALA A 35 -43.96 30.77 4.17
N ALA A 36 -43.21 29.87 4.82
CA ALA A 36 -43.18 29.70 6.27
C ALA A 36 -41.78 29.26 6.74
N SER A 37 -41.20 30.06 7.64
CA SER A 37 -40.00 29.76 8.42
C SER A 37 -40.32 28.70 9.47
N ALA A 38 -39.48 27.68 9.60
CA ALA A 38 -39.39 26.87 10.80
C ALA A 38 -37.93 26.46 11.04
N SER A 39 -37.39 27.02 12.13
CA SER A 39 -36.18 26.58 12.81
C SER A 39 -36.25 25.07 13.09
N GLY A 40 -35.33 24.32 12.49
CA GLY A 40 -35.03 22.94 12.85
C GLY A 40 -33.52 22.82 12.96
N THR A 41 -33.02 22.75 14.19
CA THR A 41 -31.67 22.29 14.49
C THR A 41 -31.58 20.83 14.07
N ALA A 42 -31.14 20.59 12.83
CA ALA A 42 -30.77 19.27 12.39
C ALA A 42 -29.43 18.93 13.05
N GLU A 43 -29.50 18.07 14.05
CA GLU A 43 -28.38 17.32 14.60
C GLU A 43 -27.55 16.79 13.43
N ALA A 44 -26.28 17.17 13.40
CA ALA A 44 -25.31 16.60 12.49
C ALA A 44 -25.18 15.11 12.86
N SER A 45 -25.97 14.26 12.20
CA SER A 45 -25.75 12.82 12.23
C SER A 45 -24.36 12.59 11.63
N GLY A 46 -23.43 12.15 12.49
CA GLY A 46 -22.06 11.87 12.10
C GLY A 46 -22.04 11.02 10.83
N ALA A 47 -21.38 11.54 9.81
CA ALA A 47 -20.93 10.71 8.71
C ALA A 47 -20.09 9.56 9.30
N PRO A 48 -20.20 8.32 8.80
CA PRO A 48 -19.31 7.26 9.22
C PRO A 48 -17.87 7.69 8.94
N ASP A 49 -17.06 7.74 10.01
CA ASP A 49 -15.63 8.04 9.97
C ASP A 49 -14.94 6.98 9.11
N ALA A 50 -14.60 7.35 7.88
CA ALA A 50 -14.03 6.44 6.90
C ALA A 50 -12.53 6.18 7.10
N GLN A 51 -11.92 6.58 8.23
CA GLN A 51 -10.45 6.54 8.38
C GLN A 51 -9.89 6.14 9.74
N ARG A 52 -10.67 5.57 10.67
CA ARG A 52 -10.06 5.04 11.90
C ARG A 52 -9.56 3.62 11.69
N SER A 53 -8.27 3.48 11.46
CA SER A 53 -7.57 2.22 11.68
C SER A 53 -7.59 1.91 13.18
N ASP A 54 -8.17 0.79 13.59
CA ASP A 54 -8.04 0.33 14.97
C ASP A 54 -6.58 -0.11 15.23
N GLU A 55 -6.01 0.39 16.33
CA GLU A 55 -4.65 0.10 16.78
C GLU A 55 -4.67 -0.99 17.86
N GLU A 56 -3.84 -2.02 17.69
CA GLU A 56 -3.76 -3.17 18.59
C GLU A 56 -2.30 -3.44 18.95
N LEU A 57 -2.00 -3.62 20.25
CA LEU A 57 -0.70 -4.13 20.69
C LEU A 57 -0.68 -5.65 20.53
N ILE A 58 0.37 -6.16 19.89
CA ILE A 58 0.47 -7.58 19.54
C ILE A 58 1.79 -8.18 19.98
N LYS A 59 1.76 -9.48 20.29
CA LYS A 59 2.98 -10.26 20.51
C LYS A 59 3.50 -10.77 19.17
N VAL A 60 4.70 -10.34 18.80
CA VAL A 60 5.41 -10.79 17.59
C VAL A 60 6.58 -11.70 17.97
N THR A 61 6.74 -12.77 17.21
CA THR A 61 7.92 -13.63 17.22
C THR A 61 8.72 -13.40 15.94
N LEU A 62 9.85 -12.70 16.06
CA LEU A 62 10.76 -12.50 14.93
C LEU A 62 11.61 -13.75 14.72
N HIS A 63 11.19 -14.61 13.79
CA HIS A 63 11.98 -15.76 13.36
C HIS A 63 13.18 -15.31 12.51
N ASP A 64 14.36 -15.87 12.77
CA ASP A 64 15.58 -15.54 12.04
C ASP A 64 15.84 -16.54 10.90
N LEU A 65 14.84 -16.66 10.03
CA LEU A 65 14.82 -17.61 8.91
C LEU A 65 15.31 -16.97 7.63
N ASP A 66 15.85 -17.80 6.73
CA ASP A 66 16.34 -17.37 5.43
C ASP A 66 15.17 -17.10 4.48
N LEU A 67 15.18 -15.91 3.90
CA LEU A 67 14.30 -15.42 2.84
C LEU A 67 15.14 -14.97 1.64
N VAL A 68 14.48 -14.48 0.60
CA VAL A 68 15.13 -13.85 -0.56
C VAL A 68 14.61 -12.43 -0.77
N ASP A 69 15.51 -11.49 -1.02
CA ASP A 69 15.15 -10.10 -1.33
C ASP A 69 14.86 -9.88 -2.83
N GLN A 70 14.45 -8.65 -3.18
CA GLN A 70 14.21 -8.27 -4.57
C GLN A 70 15.46 -8.33 -5.46
N ASP A 71 16.65 -8.35 -4.90
CA ASP A 71 17.92 -8.40 -5.62
C ASP A 71 18.42 -9.84 -5.80
N GLY A 72 17.70 -10.82 -5.26
CA GLY A 72 18.03 -12.24 -5.33
C GLY A 72 19.01 -12.70 -4.25
N ASN A 73 19.29 -11.86 -3.26
CA ASN A 73 20.17 -12.21 -2.14
C ASN A 73 19.40 -13.05 -1.11
N ALA A 74 20.06 -14.08 -0.59
CA ALA A 74 19.60 -14.76 0.62
C ALA A 74 19.82 -13.84 1.81
N VAL A 75 18.78 -13.63 2.62
CA VAL A 75 18.79 -12.72 3.77
C VAL A 75 18.10 -13.36 4.95
N LYS A 76 18.58 -13.08 6.16
CA LYS A 76 17.90 -13.45 7.40
C LYS A 76 16.91 -12.40 7.81
N PHE A 77 15.66 -12.82 8.03
CA PHE A 77 14.57 -11.89 8.31
C PHE A 77 14.84 -11.02 9.54
N LYS A 78 15.28 -11.59 10.67
CA LYS A 78 15.48 -10.82 11.89
C LYS A 78 16.83 -10.11 11.88
N SER A 79 17.94 -10.81 11.67
CA SER A 79 19.28 -10.22 11.84
C SER A 79 19.63 -9.20 10.75
N ASP A 80 19.29 -9.50 9.49
CA ASP A 80 19.75 -8.70 8.36
C ASP A 80 18.74 -7.61 8.02
N ILE A 81 17.45 -7.95 7.96
CA ILE A 81 16.40 -7.04 7.53
C ILE A 81 15.89 -6.14 8.66
N ILE A 82 15.51 -6.71 9.81
CA ILE A 82 15.02 -5.90 10.94
C ILE A 82 16.21 -5.29 11.71
N GLY A 83 17.14 -6.14 12.15
CA GLY A 83 18.29 -5.77 12.97
C GLY A 83 17.87 -4.95 14.19
N ASP A 84 18.61 -3.88 14.44
CA ASP A 84 18.28 -2.87 15.45
C ASP A 84 17.40 -1.74 14.90
N ARG A 85 16.68 -1.86 13.78
CA ARG A 85 15.85 -0.75 13.26
C ARG A 85 14.41 -0.85 13.75
N VAL A 86 13.69 0.27 13.68
CA VAL A 86 12.22 0.23 13.67
C VAL A 86 11.77 -0.28 12.30
N ALA A 87 10.92 -1.28 12.28
CA ALA A 87 10.39 -1.88 11.07
C ALA A 87 8.92 -1.54 10.89
N VAL A 88 8.57 -1.16 9.67
CA VAL A 88 7.18 -1.10 9.21
C VAL A 88 6.97 -2.25 8.23
N ILE A 89 6.10 -3.18 8.57
CA ILE A 89 5.85 -4.39 7.78
C ILE A 89 4.44 -4.35 7.19
N ILE A 90 4.35 -4.62 5.89
CA ILE A 90 3.09 -4.95 5.24
C ILE A 90 3.21 -6.33 4.58
N PRO A 91 2.25 -7.25 4.79
CA PRO A 91 2.07 -8.36 3.85
C PRO A 91 1.70 -7.76 2.48
N PHE A 92 2.09 -8.37 1.36
CA PHE A 92 1.65 -7.93 0.04
C PHE A 92 1.73 -9.02 -1.03
N TYR A 93 1.18 -8.75 -2.21
CA TYR A 93 1.56 -9.49 -3.42
C TYR A 93 1.39 -8.62 -4.67
N THR A 94 2.24 -8.83 -5.67
CA THR A 94 2.38 -7.87 -6.79
C THR A 94 1.21 -7.86 -7.78
N THR A 95 0.35 -8.87 -7.79
CA THR A 95 -0.82 -8.98 -8.69
C THR A 95 -2.11 -8.41 -8.09
N CYS A 96 -2.10 -7.95 -6.84
CA CYS A 96 -3.30 -7.42 -6.24
C CYS A 96 -3.65 -6.01 -6.73
N THR A 97 -4.91 -5.78 -7.06
CA THR A 97 -5.40 -4.51 -7.62
C THR A 97 -6.36 -3.75 -6.70
N THR A 98 -6.62 -4.25 -5.48
CA THR A 98 -7.63 -3.67 -4.58
C THR A 98 -6.98 -2.86 -3.45
N SER A 99 -6.46 -3.53 -2.42
CA SER A 99 -6.00 -2.86 -1.19
C SER A 99 -4.55 -2.39 -1.27
N TYR A 100 -3.68 -3.16 -1.91
CA TYR A 100 -2.24 -2.86 -1.91
C TYR A 100 -1.82 -1.58 -2.60
N PRO A 101 -2.49 -1.07 -3.66
CA PRO A 101 -2.17 0.24 -4.19
C PRO A 101 -2.19 1.35 -3.12
N ILE A 102 -3.09 1.24 -2.12
CA ILE A 102 -3.19 2.21 -1.02
C ILE A 102 -2.02 2.04 -0.04
N LEU A 103 -1.71 0.82 0.40
CA LEU A 103 -0.58 0.57 1.31
C LEU A 103 0.77 0.92 0.67
N ILE A 104 0.94 0.62 -0.61
CA ILE A 104 2.13 0.99 -1.37
C ILE A 104 2.23 2.50 -1.48
N PHE A 105 1.13 3.22 -1.75
CA PHE A 105 1.14 4.68 -1.72
C PHE A 105 1.56 5.22 -0.34
N MET A 106 1.03 4.66 0.75
CA MET A 106 1.42 5.02 2.11
C MET A 106 2.93 4.82 2.33
N PHE A 107 3.50 3.68 1.91
CA PHE A 107 4.95 3.46 1.96
C PHE A 107 5.74 4.44 1.08
N THR A 108 5.21 4.84 -0.10
CA THR A 108 5.86 5.87 -0.92
C THR A 108 5.94 7.21 -0.22
N ARG A 109 4.94 7.58 0.60
CA ARG A 109 4.97 8.79 1.43
C ARG A 109 5.89 8.65 2.62
N LEU A 110 5.87 7.52 3.30
CA LEU A 110 6.80 7.27 4.41
C LEU A 110 8.26 7.37 3.98
N GLN A 111 8.66 6.82 2.83
CA GLN A 111 10.06 6.97 2.38
C GLN A 111 10.47 8.43 2.08
N GLU A 112 9.52 9.29 1.70
CA GLU A 112 9.75 10.72 1.50
C GLU A 112 9.91 11.41 2.86
N MET A 113 8.98 11.16 3.79
CA MET A 113 8.97 11.75 5.14
C MET A 113 10.16 11.32 5.99
N LEU A 114 10.60 10.06 5.87
CA LEU A 114 11.73 9.51 6.63
C LEU A 114 13.08 10.06 6.17
N GLY A 115 13.19 10.55 4.92
CA GLY A 115 14.43 11.14 4.41
C GLY A 115 15.63 10.19 4.55
N ASP A 116 16.63 10.59 5.32
CA ASP A 116 17.86 9.82 5.57
C ASP A 116 17.74 8.78 6.69
N ARG A 117 16.64 8.82 7.47
CA ARG A 117 16.38 7.84 8.53
C ARG A 117 16.06 6.46 7.94
N LEU A 118 15.55 6.42 6.71
CA LEU A 118 15.26 5.20 5.98
C LEU A 118 16.55 4.42 5.67
N GLY A 119 16.58 3.14 6.06
CA GLY A 119 17.73 2.25 5.98
C GLY A 119 18.73 2.38 7.13
N ARG A 120 18.69 3.49 7.89
CA ARG A 120 19.56 3.72 9.05
C ARG A 120 18.88 3.39 10.37
N GLU A 121 17.76 4.04 10.62
CA GLU A 121 16.98 3.92 11.86
C GLU A 121 15.68 3.17 11.62
N VAL A 122 15.15 3.24 10.41
CA VAL A 122 13.86 2.66 10.01
C VAL A 122 14.02 1.78 8.78
N VAL A 123 13.32 0.66 8.72
CA VAL A 123 13.22 -0.19 7.53
C VAL A 123 11.75 -0.38 7.14
N LEU A 124 11.45 -0.21 5.86
CA LEU A 124 10.16 -0.54 5.29
C LEU A 124 10.26 -1.94 4.67
N VAL A 125 9.36 -2.84 5.05
CA VAL A 125 9.39 -4.24 4.65
C VAL A 125 8.06 -4.62 4.01
N SER A 126 8.11 -5.00 2.75
CA SER A 126 6.97 -5.60 2.05
C SER A 126 7.22 -7.10 1.93
N VAL A 127 6.44 -7.93 2.62
CA VAL A 127 6.62 -9.40 2.65
C VAL A 127 5.58 -10.05 1.76
N SER A 128 6.00 -10.78 0.73
CA SER A 128 5.06 -11.44 -0.18
C SER A 128 4.25 -12.51 0.54
N VAL A 129 2.99 -12.67 0.16
CA VAL A 129 2.13 -13.81 0.53
C VAL A 129 1.92 -14.79 -0.63
N ASP A 130 2.47 -14.50 -1.80
CA ASP A 130 2.43 -15.35 -3.00
C ASP A 130 3.84 -15.61 -3.57
N PRO A 131 4.65 -16.45 -2.89
CA PRO A 131 6.03 -16.73 -3.31
C PRO A 131 6.14 -17.46 -4.65
N LYS A 132 5.04 -18.03 -5.16
CA LYS A 132 5.03 -18.67 -6.50
C LYS A 132 5.15 -17.65 -7.61
N THR A 133 4.49 -16.50 -7.44
CA THR A 133 4.47 -15.42 -8.43
C THR A 133 5.54 -14.37 -8.13
N ASP A 134 5.70 -14.00 -6.86
CA ASP A 134 6.58 -12.94 -6.39
C ASP A 134 8.01 -13.43 -6.19
N ILE A 135 8.63 -13.83 -7.31
CA ILE A 135 10.05 -14.18 -7.38
C ILE A 135 10.94 -12.91 -7.50
N PRO A 136 12.25 -12.99 -7.20
CA PRO A 136 13.13 -11.80 -7.14
C PRO A 136 13.06 -10.89 -8.37
N VAL A 137 13.05 -11.44 -9.59
CA VAL A 137 12.96 -10.63 -10.82
C VAL A 137 11.68 -9.79 -10.88
N ARG A 138 10.56 -10.34 -10.39
CA ARG A 138 9.26 -9.65 -10.35
C ARG A 138 9.24 -8.60 -9.25
N LEU A 139 9.78 -8.95 -8.08
CA LEU A 139 9.95 -8.02 -6.97
C LEU A 139 10.83 -6.83 -7.35
N LYS A 140 11.93 -7.07 -8.09
CA LYS A 140 12.81 -6.00 -8.57
C LYS A 140 12.12 -5.07 -9.55
N ALA A 141 11.34 -5.63 -10.47
CA ALA A 141 10.57 -4.83 -11.41
C ALA A 141 9.52 -3.98 -10.66
N PHE A 142 8.85 -4.55 -9.67
CA PHE A 142 7.88 -3.86 -8.83
C PHE A 142 8.52 -2.74 -8.01
N SER A 143 9.62 -3.01 -7.31
CA SER A 143 10.32 -2.02 -6.48
C SER A 143 10.83 -0.83 -7.30
N ARG A 144 11.33 -1.07 -8.52
CA ARG A 144 11.70 -0.01 -9.47
C ARG A 144 10.51 0.87 -9.86
N LYS A 145 9.34 0.28 -10.10
CA LYS A 145 8.10 1.04 -10.41
C LYS A 145 7.69 1.96 -9.27
N GLN A 146 7.87 1.52 -8.02
CA GLN A 146 7.59 2.33 -6.82
C GLN A 146 8.71 3.32 -6.47
N LYS A 147 9.82 3.31 -7.22
CA LYS A 147 11.03 4.08 -6.90
C LYS A 147 11.50 3.84 -5.46
N ALA A 148 11.42 2.59 -5.01
CA ALA A 148 11.82 2.23 -3.66
C ALA A 148 13.29 2.59 -3.42
N ARG A 149 13.55 3.41 -2.41
CA ARG A 149 14.89 3.79 -1.97
C ARG A 149 15.51 2.67 -1.13
N SER A 150 16.83 2.76 -0.92
CA SER A 150 17.52 1.91 0.06
C SER A 150 16.84 2.01 1.43
N GLY A 151 16.62 0.87 2.07
CA GLY A 151 15.84 0.77 3.31
C GLY A 151 14.36 0.41 3.12
N TRP A 152 13.86 0.35 1.88
CA TRP A 152 12.61 -0.32 1.54
C TRP A 152 12.88 -1.63 0.81
N VAL A 153 12.67 -2.75 1.51
CA VAL A 153 12.94 -4.10 1.01
C VAL A 153 11.66 -4.85 0.67
N PHE A 154 11.73 -5.70 -0.34
CA PHE A 154 10.66 -6.60 -0.74
C PHE A 154 11.16 -8.04 -0.60
N LEU A 155 10.43 -8.85 0.17
CA LEU A 155 10.86 -10.19 0.54
C LEU A 155 9.91 -11.25 -0.03
N SER A 156 10.50 -12.39 -0.38
CA SER A 156 9.84 -13.65 -0.73
C SER A 156 10.70 -14.81 -0.25
N GLY A 157 10.45 -16.03 -0.69
CA GLY A 157 11.31 -17.17 -0.36
C GLY A 157 10.61 -18.50 -0.48
N ASP A 158 11.21 -19.50 0.16
CA ASP A 158 10.56 -20.78 0.35
C ASP A 158 9.26 -20.62 1.14
N ARG A 159 8.25 -21.41 0.76
CA ARG A 159 6.90 -21.34 1.33
C ARG A 159 6.89 -21.58 2.83
N TYR A 160 7.72 -22.50 3.33
CA TYR A 160 7.73 -22.85 4.75
C TYR A 160 8.29 -21.68 5.57
N ASN A 161 9.50 -21.22 5.25
CA ASN A 161 10.12 -20.11 5.97
C ASN A 161 9.27 -18.83 5.90
N LEU A 162 8.71 -18.53 4.73
CA LEU A 162 7.86 -17.37 4.55
C LEU A 162 6.57 -17.47 5.39
N GLY A 163 5.96 -18.65 5.45
CA GLY A 163 4.80 -18.92 6.30
C GLY A 163 5.10 -18.73 7.79
N GLU A 164 6.22 -19.25 8.28
CA GLU A 164 6.65 -19.08 9.67
C GLU A 164 6.93 -17.61 10.02
N VAL A 165 7.58 -16.87 9.11
CA VAL A 165 7.82 -15.43 9.29
C VAL A 165 6.51 -14.66 9.38
N LEU A 166 5.58 -14.90 8.45
CA LEU A 166 4.27 -14.23 8.40
C LEU A 166 3.44 -14.56 9.65
N LEU A 167 3.40 -15.82 10.06
CA LEU A 167 2.72 -16.25 11.28
C LEU A 167 3.36 -15.61 12.53
N GLY A 168 4.69 -15.58 12.60
CA GLY A 168 5.43 -14.99 13.71
C GLY A 168 5.18 -13.49 13.89
N VAL A 169 5.02 -12.73 12.79
CA VAL A 169 4.63 -11.31 12.86
C VAL A 169 3.12 -11.10 13.01
N GLY A 170 2.35 -12.18 13.16
CA GLY A 170 0.91 -12.12 13.39
C GLY A 170 0.09 -11.82 12.13
N VAL A 171 0.63 -12.11 10.94
CA VAL A 171 -0.15 -12.18 9.68
C VAL A 171 -0.81 -13.56 9.66
N LEU A 172 -2.08 -13.62 10.04
CA LEU A 172 -2.85 -14.86 10.06
C LEU A 172 -3.55 -15.05 8.71
N PHE A 173 -3.43 -16.23 8.11
CA PHE A 173 -4.21 -16.65 6.95
C PHE A 173 -5.33 -17.58 7.41
N SER A 174 -6.48 -17.01 7.77
CA SER A 174 -7.71 -17.76 7.97
C SER A 174 -8.26 -18.20 6.61
N SER A 175 -8.61 -19.48 6.50
CA SER A 175 -9.39 -20.05 5.40
C SER A 175 -10.90 -19.78 5.54
N ASN A 176 -11.34 -19.11 6.60
CA ASN A 176 -12.74 -18.74 6.82
C ASN A 176 -12.94 -17.28 6.39
N VAL A 177 -13.88 -17.07 5.47
CA VAL A 177 -14.16 -15.81 4.75
C VAL A 177 -14.85 -14.77 5.65
N ASP A 178 -15.28 -15.16 6.85
CA ASP A 178 -16.24 -14.38 7.64
C ASP A 178 -15.61 -13.54 8.77
N ASP A 179 -14.33 -13.74 9.09
CA ASP A 179 -13.67 -13.05 10.22
C ASP A 179 -12.50 -12.20 9.74
N HIS A 180 -12.67 -10.87 9.60
CA HIS A 180 -11.64 -9.81 9.62
C HIS A 180 -10.35 -9.97 8.77
N ASN A 181 -10.22 -11.03 7.98
CA ASN A 181 -8.98 -11.50 7.38
C ASN A 181 -8.74 -10.92 5.96
N HIS A 182 -9.69 -10.13 5.49
CA HIS A 182 -9.57 -9.30 4.29
C HIS A 182 -9.16 -7.86 4.62
N ILE A 183 -9.03 -7.53 5.91
CA ILE A 183 -8.64 -6.19 6.34
C ILE A 183 -7.12 -6.08 6.16
N PRO A 184 -6.65 -5.09 5.37
CA PRO A 184 -5.23 -4.84 5.23
C PRO A 184 -4.61 -4.50 6.58
N ILE A 185 -3.36 -4.91 6.81
CA ILE A 185 -2.67 -4.62 8.07
C ILE A 185 -1.33 -3.95 7.81
N THR A 186 -0.96 -3.06 8.72
CA THR A 186 0.40 -2.51 8.82
C THR A 186 0.92 -2.77 10.22
N LEU A 187 2.13 -3.31 10.33
CA LEU A 187 2.78 -3.59 11.60
C LEU A 187 3.92 -2.61 11.81
N VAL A 188 4.07 -2.07 13.01
CA VAL A 188 5.17 -1.16 13.37
C VAL A 188 5.78 -1.65 14.67
N GLY A 189 7.09 -1.84 14.70
CA GLY A 189 7.78 -2.34 15.90
C GLY A 189 9.28 -2.48 15.70
N ASN A 190 9.95 -3.06 16.68
CA ASN A 190 11.37 -3.40 16.58
C ASN A 190 11.67 -4.68 17.38
N ALA A 191 12.92 -5.12 17.43
CA ALA A 191 13.29 -6.37 18.08
C ALA A 191 13.24 -6.34 19.63
N ARG A 192 13.10 -5.16 20.25
CA ARG A 192 13.20 -4.93 21.71
C ARG A 192 11.87 -4.53 22.33
N ASP A 193 11.05 -3.79 21.60
CA ASP A 193 9.81 -3.19 22.08
C ASP A 193 8.56 -3.96 21.61
N GLU A 194 7.39 -3.50 22.06
CA GLU A 194 6.09 -4.00 21.63
C GLU A 194 5.79 -3.64 20.18
N TRP A 195 5.07 -4.53 19.51
CA TRP A 195 4.61 -4.34 18.13
C TRP A 195 3.19 -3.82 18.11
N ARG A 196 2.95 -2.81 17.28
CA ARG A 196 1.62 -2.28 17.02
C ARG A 196 1.11 -2.75 15.66
N ARG A 197 -0.13 -3.21 15.62
CA ARG A 197 -0.88 -3.52 14.40
C ARG A 197 -1.91 -2.42 14.15
N PHE A 198 -1.91 -1.90 12.94
CA PHE A 198 -2.95 -1.04 12.40
C PHE A 198 -3.84 -1.89 11.48
N HIS A 199 -5.14 -1.88 11.74
CA HIS A 199 -6.14 -2.48 10.84
C HIS A 199 -6.59 -1.48 9.78
N GLY A 200 -6.75 -1.90 8.53
CA GLY A 200 -7.15 -1.05 7.41
C GLY A 200 -5.98 -0.28 6.80
N PHE A 201 -6.19 1.01 6.55
CA PHE A 201 -5.24 1.89 5.85
C PHE A 201 -4.86 3.08 6.73
N PRO A 202 -3.91 2.93 7.66
CA PRO A 202 -3.44 4.05 8.45
C PRO A 202 -2.84 5.13 7.54
N SER A 203 -2.97 6.40 7.94
CA SER A 203 -2.30 7.49 7.24
C SER A 203 -0.77 7.40 7.42
N PRO A 204 0.03 7.94 6.49
CA PRO A 204 1.48 8.03 6.67
C PRO A 204 1.88 8.73 7.97
N GLU A 205 1.11 9.73 8.40
CA GLU A 205 1.34 10.49 9.63
C GLU A 205 1.14 9.62 10.87
N GLN A 206 0.07 8.81 10.92
CA GLN A 206 -0.16 7.88 12.04
C GLN A 206 0.99 6.88 12.19
N VAL A 207 1.48 6.34 11.06
CA VAL A 207 2.62 5.41 11.08
C VAL A 207 3.91 6.13 11.49
N LEU A 208 4.12 7.37 11.03
CA LEU A 208 5.30 8.17 11.40
C LEU A 208 5.32 8.51 12.89
N GLU A 209 4.17 8.89 13.46
CA GLU A 209 4.05 9.15 14.90
C GLU A 209 4.45 7.93 15.74
N GLU A 210 4.03 6.73 15.31
CA GLU A 210 4.39 5.49 15.99
C GLU A 210 5.88 5.15 15.86
N ILE A 211 6.46 5.38 14.67
CA ILE A 211 7.91 5.24 14.46
C ILE A 211 8.66 6.17 15.43
N ASP A 212 8.25 7.44 15.51
CA ASP A 212 8.92 8.45 16.35
C ASP A 212 8.79 8.13 17.83
N ARG A 213 7.65 7.57 18.26
CA ARG A 213 7.44 7.05 19.61
C ARG A 213 8.47 5.97 19.96
N LEU A 214 8.64 4.98 19.08
CA LEU A 214 9.57 3.87 19.28
C LEU A 214 11.04 4.33 19.28
N LEU A 215 11.41 5.29 18.43
CA LEU A 215 12.77 5.80 18.39
C LEU A 215 13.14 6.65 19.61
N LYS A 216 12.19 7.41 20.17
CA LYS A 216 12.41 8.15 21.43
C LYS A 216 12.69 7.21 22.59
N GLY A 217 11.91 6.14 22.74
CA GLY A 217 12.11 5.14 23.80
C GLY A 217 13.51 4.51 23.79
N ARG A 218 14.13 4.38 22.61
CA ARG A 218 15.52 3.90 22.48
C ARG A 218 16.56 4.86 23.04
N GLN A 219 16.36 6.17 22.92
CA GLN A 219 17.36 7.16 23.35
C GLN A 219 17.40 7.31 24.87
N GLU A 220 16.38 6.82 25.57
CA GLU A 220 16.22 6.92 27.02
C GLU A 220 16.76 5.69 27.78
N THR A 221 17.25 4.67 27.08
CA THR A 221 17.78 3.42 27.65
C THR A 221 19.27 3.23 27.36
#